data_AF-A0A810NT90-F1
#
_entry.id   AF-A0A810NT90-F1
#
_cell.length_a   1.000
_cell.length_b   1.000
_cell.length_c   1.000
_cell.angle_alpha   90.00
_cell.angle_beta   90.00
_cell.angle_gamma   90.00
#
_symmetry.space_group_name_H-M   'P 1'
#
loop_
_entity.id
_entity.type
_entity.pdbx_description
1 polymer ?
#
loop_
_entity_poly.entity_id
_entity_poly.type
_entity_poly.pdbx_seq_one_letter_code
_entity_poly.pdbx_strand_id
1 'polypeptide(L)'
;MNRIRPRPAQRRGLLALSMVLTTALLGPIAPATAAAEPMIWGAHVGRRGGESEQQAVQNLEASLGQSLRGSRIFVLWDQQFPDSYHNWLRSTNHTLLLSVKARRLNGQRIPWSSIANAAPGQAIYDDIVSWSARIKSWGAPIYFIFNHEPEASTNLQNGDATDFKNAWRRIVTVFRAQGVTNAKYLLTMTDYSFFVNPTDRRRAEKWYPGDDVVDGIGADSYNWYTCRGSNEGWKSLQSIIEPLRQFGTQHPGEELWLPEFATVEDPAQPNRKAAWLAAAQALFKQPGWEQFRGLLYFHTEHDNSQYPACDWWADSSAQSRDAFAAMGADPYFGGAAEPPPPPPPGSGLLFVVGDPAALTTGDTAVRNRLTAAGHTVTLADDGTVTAGDATGQAAVLISASVSSSLTSRFRDVAVPVLTWKPWIYDDMRMTGATADVSYGNVSASSAVITAAGHPLAAGRTGTVGLYATNQTIGFGIPDTGAGGATTVATVSGQPGIFVYESGASMVGGTPAPGCRIAFPASATSPAAFASGGGALFDAAVGYAAENCAAP
;
A
#
# COMPACT_ATOMS: atom_id res chain seq x y z
N MET A 1 -50.58 28.27 -61.76
CA MET A 1 -50.96 29.13 -60.62
C MET A 1 -52.05 28.42 -59.85
N ASN A 2 -51.72 27.75 -58.73
CA ASN A 2 -52.68 26.97 -57.95
C ASN A 2 -52.89 27.61 -56.57
N ARG A 3 -54.12 28.04 -56.30
CA ARG A 3 -54.67 28.25 -54.95
C ARG A 3 -56.16 27.98 -54.99
N ILE A 4 -56.63 26.93 -54.32
CA ILE A 4 -57.92 26.94 -53.62
C ILE A 4 -57.75 26.09 -52.36
N ARG A 5 -57.89 26.72 -51.18
CA ARG A 5 -58.04 26.04 -49.89
C ARG A 5 -59.49 25.62 -49.69
N PRO A 6 -59.76 24.50 -49.00
CA PRO A 6 -61.01 24.32 -48.28
C PRO A 6 -60.85 24.15 -46.76
N ARG A 7 -62.03 24.28 -46.14
CA ARG A 7 -62.45 24.42 -44.74
C ARG A 7 -62.35 23.12 -43.89
N PRO A 8 -62.58 23.19 -42.56
CA PRO A 8 -62.19 22.16 -41.59
C PRO A 8 -63.31 21.16 -41.25
N ALA A 9 -62.94 19.96 -40.78
CA ALA A 9 -63.87 19.05 -40.11
C ALA A 9 -63.19 18.13 -39.07
N GLN A 10 -63.80 18.15 -37.87
CA GLN A 10 -64.03 17.06 -36.91
C GLN A 10 -62.86 16.28 -36.30
N ARG A 11 -62.62 16.52 -35.01
CA ARG A 11 -61.89 15.61 -34.09
C ARG A 11 -62.87 14.61 -33.47
N ARG A 12 -62.59 13.32 -33.63
CA ARG A 12 -63.19 12.23 -32.84
C ARG A 12 -62.38 12.06 -31.55
N GLY A 13 -63.07 12.03 -30.40
CA GLY A 13 -62.49 11.70 -29.10
C GLY A 13 -62.41 10.19 -28.89
N LEU A 14 -61.30 9.73 -28.32
CA LEU A 14 -61.19 8.46 -27.62
C LEU A 14 -60.66 8.75 -26.20
N LEU A 15 -61.37 8.23 -25.19
CA LEU A 15 -60.90 8.19 -23.80
C LEU A 15 -59.62 7.33 -23.73
N ALA A 16 -58.58 7.86 -23.10
CA ALA A 16 -57.43 7.08 -22.65
C ALA A 16 -57.34 7.17 -21.11
N LEU A 17 -57.31 5.99 -20.50
CA LEU A 17 -57.17 5.73 -19.08
C LEU A 17 -55.79 6.21 -18.61
N SER A 18 -55.74 7.17 -17.68
CA SER A 18 -54.47 7.68 -17.12
C SER A 18 -53.90 6.71 -16.09
N MET A 19 -52.89 5.92 -16.49
CA MET A 19 -51.93 5.31 -15.56
C MET A 19 -50.94 6.39 -15.13
N VAL A 20 -50.94 6.75 -13.85
CA VAL A 20 -49.90 7.60 -13.24
C VAL A 20 -48.66 6.73 -13.07
N LEU A 21 -47.73 6.84 -14.02
CA LEU A 21 -46.39 6.30 -13.90
C LEU A 21 -45.54 7.36 -13.18
N THR A 22 -45.25 7.13 -11.90
CA THR A 22 -44.24 7.90 -11.15
C THR A 22 -42.86 7.54 -11.67
N THR A 23 -42.38 8.26 -12.68
CA THR A 23 -40.97 8.26 -13.07
C THR A 23 -40.17 8.93 -11.97
N ALA A 24 -39.50 8.12 -11.13
CA ALA A 24 -38.42 8.62 -10.30
C ALA A 24 -37.31 9.13 -11.23
N LEU A 25 -37.11 10.44 -11.26
CA LEU A 25 -35.95 11.09 -11.87
C LEU A 25 -34.71 10.67 -11.08
N LEU A 26 -34.07 9.59 -11.52
CA LEU A 26 -32.67 9.32 -11.17
C LEU A 26 -31.85 10.39 -11.88
N GLY A 27 -31.46 11.43 -11.14
CA GLY A 27 -30.41 12.35 -11.56
C GLY A 27 -29.13 11.57 -11.85
N PRO A 28 -28.22 12.09 -12.70
CA PRO A 28 -26.94 11.44 -12.94
C PRO A 28 -26.24 11.26 -11.59
N ILE A 29 -26.01 10.01 -11.20
CA ILE A 29 -25.13 9.68 -10.09
C ILE A 29 -23.77 10.22 -10.52
N ALA A 30 -23.31 11.28 -9.87
CA ALA A 30 -21.94 11.74 -10.02
C ALA A 30 -21.05 10.52 -9.75
N PRO A 31 -20.08 10.18 -10.62
CA PRO A 31 -19.18 9.09 -10.32
C PRO A 31 -18.54 9.41 -8.96
N ALA A 32 -18.55 8.44 -8.06
CA ALA A 32 -17.75 8.52 -6.86
C ALA A 32 -16.34 8.91 -7.32
N THR A 33 -15.87 10.08 -6.93
CA THR A 33 -14.50 10.52 -7.19
C THR A 33 -13.62 9.44 -6.59
N ALA A 34 -13.01 8.60 -7.43
CA ALA A 34 -11.95 7.72 -7.01
C ALA A 34 -10.95 8.60 -6.25
N ALA A 35 -10.63 8.26 -5.01
CA ALA A 35 -9.58 8.95 -4.28
C ALA A 35 -8.34 8.95 -5.18
N ALA A 36 -7.72 10.12 -5.37
CA ALA A 36 -6.52 10.23 -6.19
C ALA A 36 -5.48 9.24 -5.66
N GLU A 37 -4.87 8.45 -6.56
CA GLU A 37 -3.81 7.53 -6.15
C GLU A 37 -2.71 8.30 -5.43
N PRO A 38 -2.20 7.81 -4.29
CA PRO A 38 -1.13 8.47 -3.58
C PRO A 38 0.12 8.56 -4.46
N MET A 39 0.84 9.66 -4.35
CA MET A 39 2.10 9.86 -5.05
C MET A 39 3.12 8.82 -4.57
N ILE A 40 3.79 8.14 -5.49
CA ILE A 40 4.77 7.11 -5.16
C ILE A 40 6.03 7.77 -4.60
N TRP A 41 6.27 7.56 -3.31
CA TRP A 41 7.49 7.94 -2.61
C TRP A 41 8.46 6.76 -2.52
N GLY A 42 9.70 6.97 -2.95
CA GLY A 42 10.69 5.88 -3.00
C GLY A 42 12.12 6.37 -3.09
N ALA A 43 13.02 5.47 -3.46
CA ALA A 43 14.42 5.82 -3.66
C ALA A 43 15.13 4.90 -4.67
N HIS A 44 16.20 5.42 -5.28
CA HIS A 44 17.35 4.59 -5.65
C HIS A 44 18.22 4.43 -4.40
N VAL A 45 18.52 3.19 -3.99
CA VAL A 45 19.29 2.93 -2.76
C VAL A 45 20.67 2.38 -3.13
N GLY A 46 21.68 3.23 -3.00
CA GLY A 46 23.09 2.85 -3.09
C GLY A 46 23.52 2.03 -1.90
N ARG A 47 24.56 1.20 -2.09
CA ARG A 47 25.09 0.30 -1.06
C ARG A 47 26.14 1.01 -0.21
N ARG A 48 26.17 0.76 1.11
CA ARG A 48 27.29 1.12 1.99
C ARG A 48 27.90 -0.12 2.62
N GLY A 49 29.16 -0.05 3.05
CA GLY A 49 29.75 -1.05 3.96
C GLY A 49 29.76 -2.51 3.47
N GLY A 50 29.72 -2.77 2.15
CA GLY A 50 29.71 -4.13 1.59
C GLY A 50 28.33 -4.82 1.60
N GLU A 51 27.27 -4.09 1.88
CA GLU A 51 25.88 -4.58 1.85
C GLU A 51 25.47 -5.12 0.47
N SER A 52 24.49 -6.02 0.47
CA SER A 52 23.73 -6.37 -0.75
C SER A 52 22.72 -5.27 -1.09
N GLU A 53 22.14 -5.29 -2.29
CA GLU A 53 21.09 -4.32 -2.69
C GLU A 53 19.88 -4.40 -1.78
N GLN A 54 19.45 -5.64 -1.49
CA GLN A 54 18.35 -5.89 -0.57
C GLN A 54 18.66 -5.34 0.83
N GLN A 55 19.87 -5.58 1.35
CA GLN A 55 20.25 -5.09 2.68
C GLN A 55 20.29 -3.56 2.75
N ALA A 56 20.77 -2.90 1.70
CA ALA A 56 20.80 -1.44 1.63
C ALA A 56 19.39 -0.85 1.69
N VAL A 57 18.44 -1.41 0.94
CA VAL A 57 17.02 -1.00 1.01
C VAL A 57 16.46 -1.25 2.42
N GLN A 58 16.65 -2.45 2.97
CA GLN A 58 16.14 -2.80 4.31
C GLN A 58 16.73 -1.89 5.40
N ASN A 59 18.01 -1.51 5.30
CA ASN A 59 18.65 -0.62 6.25
C ASN A 59 18.08 0.80 6.17
N LEU A 60 17.89 1.32 4.95
CA LEU A 60 17.24 2.61 4.76
C LEU A 60 15.81 2.58 5.31
N GLU A 61 14.98 1.61 4.93
CA GLU A 61 13.61 1.46 5.42
C GLU A 61 13.54 1.35 6.95
N ALA A 62 14.45 0.58 7.57
CA ALA A 62 14.55 0.48 9.02
C ALA A 62 14.90 1.84 9.66
N SER A 63 15.80 2.61 9.04
CA SER A 63 16.16 3.95 9.53
C SER A 63 15.01 4.96 9.39
N LEU A 64 14.13 4.79 8.41
CA LEU A 64 12.97 5.64 8.15
C LEU A 64 11.72 5.19 8.93
N GLY A 65 11.76 4.00 9.54
CA GLY A 65 10.63 3.42 10.27
C GLY A 65 9.48 2.96 9.39
N GLN A 66 9.69 2.87 8.07
CA GLN A 66 8.66 2.50 7.09
C GLN A 66 9.28 2.01 5.78
N SER A 67 8.53 1.19 5.04
CA SER A 67 8.95 0.75 3.71
C SER A 67 8.92 1.88 2.68
N LEU A 68 9.74 1.79 1.65
CA LEU A 68 9.60 2.61 0.44
C LEU A 68 8.40 2.10 -0.38
N ARG A 69 7.80 2.95 -1.21
CA ARG A 69 6.74 2.53 -2.16
C ARG A 69 7.29 2.34 -3.57
N GLY A 70 8.38 3.01 -3.90
CA GLY A 70 9.06 2.92 -5.20
C GLY A 70 10.54 2.56 -5.07
N SER A 71 11.05 1.82 -6.06
CA SER A 71 12.48 1.51 -6.18
C SER A 71 12.98 1.79 -7.60
N ARG A 72 14.04 2.60 -7.72
CA ARG A 72 14.69 2.95 -9.00
C ARG A 72 15.85 2.00 -9.24
N ILE A 73 15.75 1.25 -10.33
CA ILE A 73 16.66 0.17 -10.69
C ILE A 73 17.30 0.46 -12.04
N PHE A 74 18.61 0.18 -12.16
CA PHE A 74 19.34 0.29 -13.41
C PHE A 74 19.88 -1.07 -13.81
N VAL A 75 19.60 -1.47 -15.05
CA VAL A 75 20.12 -2.70 -15.64
C VAL A 75 20.69 -2.43 -17.03
N LEU A 76 21.64 -3.26 -17.43
CA LEU A 76 22.16 -3.30 -18.79
C LEU A 76 21.28 -4.14 -19.71
N TRP A 77 21.43 -3.95 -21.02
CA TRP A 77 20.56 -4.51 -22.05
C TRP A 77 20.39 -6.03 -22.00
N ASP A 78 21.48 -6.74 -21.68
CA ASP A 78 21.52 -8.20 -21.56
C ASP A 78 21.73 -8.67 -20.12
N GLN A 79 21.51 -7.78 -19.15
CA GLN A 79 21.50 -8.15 -17.73
C GLN A 79 20.25 -8.97 -17.39
N GLN A 80 20.42 -9.93 -16.49
CA GLN A 80 19.32 -10.74 -15.97
C GLN A 80 18.30 -9.86 -15.25
N PHE A 81 17.03 -10.05 -15.59
CA PHE A 81 15.89 -9.45 -14.90
C PHE A 81 14.66 -10.34 -15.14
N PRO A 82 13.78 -10.54 -14.14
CA PRO A 82 14.06 -10.32 -12.73
C PRO A 82 15.09 -11.33 -12.20
N ASP A 83 15.73 -10.98 -11.08
CA ASP A 83 16.51 -11.90 -10.25
C ASP A 83 15.89 -11.97 -8.83
N SER A 84 16.59 -12.54 -7.86
CA SER A 84 16.11 -12.64 -6.48
C SER A 84 15.84 -11.28 -5.83
N TYR A 85 16.64 -10.26 -6.11
CA TYR A 85 16.48 -8.92 -5.54
C TYR A 85 15.23 -8.23 -6.11
N HIS A 86 15.04 -8.29 -7.43
CA HIS A 86 13.84 -7.75 -8.06
C HIS A 86 12.57 -8.47 -7.57
N ASN A 87 12.60 -9.81 -7.48
CA ASN A 87 11.46 -10.56 -6.97
C ASN A 87 11.15 -10.25 -5.50
N TRP A 88 12.18 -9.98 -4.69
CA TRP A 88 11.98 -9.50 -3.32
C TRP A 88 11.26 -8.15 -3.29
N LEU A 89 11.72 -7.16 -4.07
CA LEU A 89 11.05 -5.86 -4.20
C LEU A 89 9.57 -6.02 -4.59
N ARG A 90 9.26 -6.93 -5.52
CA ARG A 90 7.88 -7.25 -5.89
C ARG A 90 7.09 -7.78 -4.69
N SER A 91 7.65 -8.76 -3.99
CA SER A 91 6.98 -9.44 -2.88
C SER A 91 6.73 -8.52 -1.69
N THR A 92 7.51 -7.45 -1.56
CA THR A 92 7.37 -6.40 -0.56
C THR A 92 6.65 -5.15 -1.09
N ASN A 93 5.96 -5.28 -2.23
CA ASN A 93 5.10 -4.25 -2.82
C ASN A 93 5.81 -2.93 -3.19
N HIS A 94 7.08 -3.00 -3.59
CA HIS A 94 7.77 -1.87 -4.19
C HIS A 94 7.40 -1.77 -5.68
N THR A 95 6.93 -0.61 -6.10
CA THR A 95 6.76 -0.28 -7.52
C THR A 95 8.13 -0.05 -8.16
N LEU A 96 8.46 -0.76 -9.23
CA LEU A 96 9.76 -0.63 -9.89
C LEU A 96 9.74 0.47 -10.96
N LEU A 97 10.74 1.35 -10.90
CA LEU A 97 11.18 2.20 -12.01
C LEU A 97 12.44 1.58 -12.60
N LEU A 98 12.28 0.81 -13.68
CA LEU A 98 13.34 0.03 -14.31
C LEU A 98 13.95 0.78 -15.50
N SER A 99 15.17 1.26 -15.33
CA SER A 99 16.01 1.80 -16.39
C SER A 99 16.80 0.69 -17.08
N VAL A 100 16.52 0.46 -18.37
CA VAL A 100 17.31 -0.43 -19.23
C VAL A 100 18.22 0.40 -20.13
N LYS A 101 19.54 0.31 -19.92
CA LYS A 101 20.52 1.05 -20.72
C LYS A 101 20.84 0.29 -22.02
N ALA A 102 20.98 1.01 -23.13
CA ALA A 102 21.38 0.46 -24.44
C ALA A 102 22.89 0.15 -24.48
N ARG A 103 23.32 -0.70 -23.55
CA ARG A 103 24.70 -1.16 -23.38
C ARG A 103 24.67 -2.57 -22.82
N ARG A 104 25.51 -3.45 -23.36
CA ARG A 104 25.67 -4.83 -22.90
C ARG A 104 26.62 -4.92 -21.70
N LEU A 105 26.55 -6.02 -20.96
CA LEU A 105 27.43 -6.36 -19.83
C LEU A 105 28.92 -6.38 -20.22
N ASN A 106 29.22 -6.79 -21.45
CA ASN A 106 30.59 -6.74 -22.00
C ASN A 106 31.07 -5.31 -22.34
N GLY A 107 30.27 -4.28 -22.06
CA GLY A 107 30.57 -2.89 -22.31
C GLY A 107 30.17 -2.38 -23.69
N GLN A 108 29.76 -3.25 -24.63
CA GLN A 108 29.35 -2.88 -25.99
C GLN A 108 28.11 -1.99 -25.95
N ARG A 109 28.20 -0.82 -26.60
CA ARG A 109 27.04 0.07 -26.81
C ARG A 109 26.15 -0.47 -27.91
N ILE A 110 24.86 -0.24 -27.78
CA ILE A 110 23.86 -0.58 -28.79
C ILE A 110 23.38 0.74 -29.40
N PRO A 111 23.76 1.05 -30.65
CA PRO A 111 23.28 2.26 -31.32
C PRO A 111 21.76 2.27 -31.38
N TRP A 112 21.12 3.40 -31.06
CA TRP A 112 19.67 3.53 -31.12
C TRP A 112 19.13 3.33 -32.53
N SER A 113 19.87 3.73 -33.56
CA SER A 113 19.53 3.43 -34.95
C SER A 113 19.43 1.92 -35.22
N SER A 114 20.23 1.09 -34.56
CA SER A 114 20.15 -0.37 -34.69
C SER A 114 18.91 -0.95 -34.01
N ILE A 115 18.46 -0.37 -32.90
CA ILE A 115 17.21 -0.71 -32.22
C ILE A 115 16.02 -0.27 -33.08
N ALA A 116 16.02 0.96 -33.56
CA ALA A 116 14.99 1.53 -34.42
C ALA A 116 14.74 0.67 -35.67
N ASN A 117 15.81 0.21 -36.31
CA ASN A 117 15.75 -0.58 -37.54
C ASN A 117 15.65 -2.09 -37.32
N ALA A 118 15.64 -2.57 -36.08
CA ALA A 118 15.66 -4.00 -35.77
C ALA A 118 14.41 -4.70 -36.31
N ALA A 119 14.56 -5.69 -37.18
CA ALA A 119 13.47 -6.48 -37.78
C ALA A 119 13.38 -7.90 -37.20
N PRO A 120 12.21 -8.57 -37.26
CA PRO A 120 12.08 -9.97 -36.82
C PRO A 120 13.15 -10.88 -37.40
N GLY A 121 13.75 -11.73 -36.56
CA GLY A 121 14.87 -12.61 -36.92
C GLY A 121 16.26 -11.96 -36.81
N GLN A 122 16.34 -10.69 -36.41
CA GLN A 122 17.61 -10.06 -36.03
C GLN A 122 17.79 -10.11 -34.52
N ALA A 123 19.03 -10.34 -34.06
CA ALA A 123 19.35 -10.46 -32.64
C ALA A 123 18.84 -9.30 -31.77
N ILE A 124 18.92 -8.05 -32.26
CA ILE A 124 18.42 -6.88 -31.50
C ILE A 124 16.89 -6.92 -31.36
N TYR A 125 16.17 -7.39 -32.38
CA TYR A 125 14.72 -7.55 -32.28
C TYR A 125 14.36 -8.64 -31.28
N ASP A 126 15.08 -9.76 -31.32
CA ASP A 126 14.89 -10.88 -30.39
C ASP A 126 15.19 -10.44 -28.94
N ASP A 127 16.17 -9.56 -28.72
CA ASP A 127 16.42 -8.94 -27.42
C ASP A 127 15.22 -8.11 -26.94
N ILE A 128 14.60 -7.30 -27.82
CA ILE A 128 13.40 -6.50 -27.49
C ILE A 128 12.23 -7.41 -27.14
N VAL A 129 12.02 -8.48 -27.91
CA VAL A 129 10.97 -9.48 -27.62
C VAL A 129 11.24 -10.17 -26.28
N SER A 130 12.49 -10.54 -25.99
CA SER A 130 12.88 -11.10 -24.70
C SER A 130 12.60 -10.13 -23.54
N TRP A 131 12.91 -8.85 -23.70
CA TRP A 131 12.53 -7.83 -22.72
C TRP A 131 11.01 -7.75 -22.54
N SER A 132 10.23 -7.74 -23.62
CA SER A 132 8.77 -7.71 -23.54
C SER A 132 8.21 -8.91 -22.76
N ALA A 133 8.76 -10.11 -22.96
CA ALA A 133 8.35 -11.31 -22.24
C ALA A 133 8.69 -11.23 -20.74
N ARG A 134 9.87 -10.70 -20.39
CA ARG A 134 10.27 -10.45 -19.00
C ARG A 134 9.37 -9.43 -18.31
N ILE A 135 9.08 -8.32 -18.98
CA ILE A 135 8.20 -7.28 -18.45
C ILE A 135 6.76 -7.77 -18.33
N LYS A 136 6.26 -8.56 -19.28
CA LYS A 136 4.93 -9.18 -19.19
C LYS A 136 4.82 -10.18 -18.04
N SER A 137 5.81 -11.07 -17.91
CA SER A 137 5.84 -12.09 -16.85
C SER A 137 6.07 -11.51 -15.45
N TRP A 138 6.63 -10.30 -15.36
CA TRP A 138 6.68 -9.54 -14.11
C TRP A 138 5.31 -9.36 -13.47
N GLY A 139 4.21 -9.31 -14.22
CA GLY A 139 2.85 -9.48 -13.68
C GLY A 139 2.42 -8.52 -12.56
N ALA A 140 3.08 -7.37 -12.43
CA ALA A 140 2.75 -6.27 -11.54
C ALA A 140 3.02 -4.94 -12.26
N PRO A 141 2.45 -3.80 -11.80
CA PRO A 141 2.77 -2.49 -12.37
C PRO A 141 4.29 -2.22 -12.37
N ILE A 142 4.79 -1.68 -13.47
CA ILE A 142 6.19 -1.29 -13.63
C ILE A 142 6.32 -0.07 -14.52
N TYR A 143 7.23 0.83 -14.17
CA TYR A 143 7.64 1.94 -15.01
C TYR A 143 8.89 1.53 -15.78
N PHE A 144 8.76 1.37 -17.08
CA PHE A 144 9.87 1.02 -17.97
C PHE A 144 10.50 2.29 -18.54
N ILE A 145 11.81 2.43 -18.35
CA ILE A 145 12.58 3.56 -18.84
C ILE A 145 13.63 3.02 -19.80
N PHE A 146 13.50 3.37 -21.08
CA PHE A 146 14.54 3.07 -22.06
C PHE A 146 15.60 4.17 -22.03
N ASN A 147 16.83 3.79 -21.64
CA ASN A 147 18.03 4.61 -21.71
C ASN A 147 17.84 6.07 -21.23
N HIS A 148 17.66 6.24 -19.91
CA HIS A 148 17.51 7.55 -19.27
C HIS A 148 18.59 8.58 -19.70
N GLU A 149 18.21 9.85 -19.61
CA GLU A 149 19.00 11.03 -19.97
C GLU A 149 19.62 10.91 -21.39
N PRO A 150 18.83 10.60 -22.42
CA PRO A 150 19.37 10.35 -23.76
C PRO A 150 20.14 11.56 -24.33
N GLU A 151 19.83 12.77 -23.88
CA GLU A 151 20.49 14.00 -24.25
C GLU A 151 21.84 14.25 -23.56
N ALA A 152 22.13 13.52 -22.48
CA ALA A 152 23.37 13.67 -21.73
C ALA A 152 24.59 13.29 -22.58
N SER A 153 25.73 13.93 -22.29
CA SER A 153 26.98 13.72 -23.05
C SER A 153 27.45 12.26 -23.06
N THR A 154 27.15 11.51 -22.01
CA THR A 154 27.52 10.09 -21.83
C THR A 154 26.78 9.14 -22.79
N ASN A 155 25.68 9.61 -23.40
CA ASN A 155 24.82 8.86 -24.32
C ASN A 155 24.98 9.29 -25.79
N LEU A 156 25.74 10.35 -26.09
CA LEU A 156 25.94 10.84 -27.46
C LEU A 156 26.49 9.80 -28.45
N GLN A 157 27.21 8.79 -27.95
CA GLN A 157 27.74 7.70 -28.77
C GLN A 157 26.67 6.68 -29.18
N ASN A 158 25.47 6.74 -28.60
CA ASN A 158 24.38 5.82 -28.91
C ASN A 158 23.53 6.33 -30.10
N GLY A 159 23.55 7.63 -30.41
CA GLY A 159 22.83 8.21 -31.54
C GLY A 159 22.38 9.65 -31.25
N ASP A 160 21.61 10.21 -32.17
CA ASP A 160 20.98 11.52 -31.98
C ASP A 160 19.52 11.41 -31.46
N ALA A 161 18.85 12.56 -31.35
CA ALA A 161 17.45 12.60 -30.89
C ALA A 161 16.47 11.89 -31.84
N THR A 162 16.76 11.85 -33.13
CA THR A 162 15.93 11.12 -34.12
C THR A 162 16.10 9.62 -33.92
N ASP A 163 17.33 9.15 -33.78
CA ASP A 163 17.64 7.74 -33.51
C ASP A 163 16.98 7.28 -32.20
N PHE A 164 17.07 8.08 -31.14
CA PHE A 164 16.45 7.78 -29.85
C PHE A 164 14.93 7.65 -29.97
N LYS A 165 14.25 8.63 -30.57
CA LYS A 165 12.79 8.60 -30.73
C LYS A 165 12.34 7.39 -31.53
N ASN A 166 13.06 7.05 -32.60
CA ASN A 166 12.74 5.88 -33.41
C ASN A 166 12.97 4.56 -32.64
N ALA A 167 14.04 4.49 -31.84
CA ALA A 167 14.30 3.34 -30.97
C ALA A 167 13.23 3.17 -29.89
N TRP A 168 12.85 4.26 -29.22
CA TRP A 168 11.76 4.30 -28.24
C TRP A 168 10.46 3.76 -28.84
N ARG A 169 10.03 4.34 -29.96
CA ARG A 169 8.82 3.91 -30.68
C ARG A 169 8.88 2.44 -31.08
N ARG A 170 10.06 1.95 -31.51
CA ARG A 170 10.24 0.54 -31.85
C ARG A 170 10.04 -0.38 -30.65
N ILE A 171 10.65 -0.07 -29.51
CA ILE A 171 10.52 -0.86 -28.27
C ILE A 171 9.05 -0.89 -27.81
N VAL A 172 8.42 0.28 -27.67
CA VAL A 172 7.02 0.38 -27.20
C VAL A 172 6.06 -0.34 -28.13
N THR A 173 6.25 -0.22 -29.45
CA THR A 173 5.43 -0.92 -30.45
C THR A 173 5.56 -2.44 -30.31
N VAL A 174 6.78 -2.96 -30.14
CA VAL A 174 7.00 -4.40 -29.96
C VAL A 174 6.40 -4.86 -28.63
N PHE A 175 6.60 -4.14 -27.53
CA PHE A 175 6.02 -4.52 -26.24
C PHE A 175 4.50 -4.59 -26.30
N ARG A 176 3.83 -3.58 -26.88
CA ARG A 176 2.38 -3.57 -27.06
C ARG A 176 1.92 -4.72 -27.96
N ALA A 177 2.63 -5.01 -29.05
CA ALA A 177 2.33 -6.15 -29.93
C ALA A 177 2.50 -7.52 -29.23
N GLN A 178 3.40 -7.61 -28.25
CA GLN A 178 3.60 -8.81 -27.41
C GLN A 178 2.60 -8.89 -26.24
N GLY A 179 1.71 -7.90 -26.11
CA GLY A 179 0.67 -7.84 -25.09
C GLY A 179 1.21 -7.50 -23.70
N VAL A 180 2.25 -6.66 -23.62
CA VAL A 180 2.69 -6.06 -22.35
C VAL A 180 1.67 -4.99 -21.95
N THR A 181 0.88 -5.26 -20.91
CA THR A 181 -0.17 -4.36 -20.41
C THR A 181 0.13 -3.81 -19.01
N ASN A 182 1.17 -4.30 -18.35
CA ASN A 182 1.54 -3.95 -16.98
C ASN A 182 2.64 -2.88 -16.89
N ALA A 183 3.11 -2.34 -18.03
CA ALA A 183 4.16 -1.34 -18.09
C ALA A 183 3.63 0.04 -18.49
N LYS A 184 4.11 1.07 -17.80
CA LYS A 184 4.06 2.48 -18.23
C LYS A 184 5.44 2.89 -18.77
N TYR A 185 5.49 3.61 -19.88
CA TYR A 185 6.73 4.02 -20.55
C TYR A 185 7.12 5.45 -20.14
N LEU A 186 8.14 5.56 -19.28
CA LEU A 186 8.54 6.80 -18.63
C LEU A 186 9.79 7.41 -19.28
N LEU A 187 9.62 8.46 -20.07
CA LEU A 187 10.75 9.20 -20.63
C LEU A 187 11.46 9.93 -19.50
N THR A 188 12.72 9.60 -19.22
CA THR A 188 13.50 10.25 -18.17
C THR A 188 14.65 11.05 -18.78
N MET A 189 14.70 12.35 -18.50
CA MET A 189 15.68 13.32 -19.00
C MET A 189 16.40 14.00 -17.82
N THR A 190 17.48 14.75 -18.03
CA THR A 190 17.99 15.68 -17.02
C THR A 190 17.00 16.83 -16.82
N ASP A 191 16.91 17.39 -15.61
CA ASP A 191 16.18 18.65 -15.35
C ASP A 191 16.62 19.79 -16.30
N TYR A 192 17.92 19.84 -16.58
CA TYR A 192 18.56 20.81 -17.46
C TYR A 192 17.95 20.85 -18.86
N SER A 193 17.51 19.71 -19.39
CA SER A 193 16.88 19.61 -20.72
C SER A 193 15.62 20.47 -20.89
N PHE A 194 14.91 20.78 -19.80
CA PHE A 194 13.63 21.49 -19.83
C PHE A 194 13.78 23.02 -19.84
N PHE A 195 14.94 23.56 -19.43
CA PHE A 195 15.17 25.01 -19.35
C PHE A 195 16.31 25.53 -20.23
N VAL A 196 17.04 24.66 -20.93
CA VAL A 196 17.99 25.11 -21.95
C VAL A 196 17.32 25.89 -23.06
N ASN A 197 18.11 26.72 -23.74
CA ASN A 197 17.69 27.45 -24.94
C ASN A 197 17.04 26.48 -25.96
N PRO A 198 15.92 26.84 -26.61
CA PRO A 198 15.26 25.99 -27.59
C PRO A 198 16.16 25.48 -28.74
N THR A 199 17.21 26.24 -29.07
CA THR A 199 18.20 25.85 -30.09
C THR A 199 19.20 24.81 -29.61
N ASP A 200 19.37 24.63 -28.29
CA ASP A 200 20.29 23.64 -27.71
C ASP A 200 19.87 22.21 -28.08
N ARG A 201 20.83 21.35 -28.42
CA ARG A 201 20.55 19.95 -28.78
C ARG A 201 19.89 19.17 -27.64
N ARG A 202 20.07 19.60 -26.39
CA ARG A 202 19.55 18.94 -25.17
C ARG A 202 18.10 19.26 -24.87
N ARG A 203 17.51 20.21 -25.58
CA ARG A 203 16.14 20.68 -25.35
C ARG A 203 15.14 19.51 -25.39
N ALA A 204 14.34 19.33 -24.33
CA ALA A 204 13.45 18.18 -24.13
C ALA A 204 12.52 17.88 -25.31
N GLU A 205 11.95 18.92 -25.93
CA GLU A 205 11.08 18.84 -27.12
C GLU A 205 11.72 18.05 -28.27
N LYS A 206 13.04 18.07 -28.39
CA LYS A 206 13.76 17.36 -29.47
C LYS A 206 13.77 15.85 -29.24
N TRP A 207 13.76 15.43 -27.98
CA TRP A 207 13.90 14.05 -27.52
C TRP A 207 12.56 13.37 -27.23
N TYR A 208 11.47 14.15 -27.09
CA TYR A 208 10.13 13.64 -26.80
C TYR A 208 9.56 12.79 -27.96
N PRO A 209 9.28 11.48 -27.77
CA PRO A 209 8.83 10.57 -28.83
C PRO A 209 7.36 10.71 -29.26
N GLY A 210 6.53 11.40 -28.46
CA GLY A 210 5.10 11.63 -28.69
C GLY A 210 4.17 10.98 -27.66
N ASP A 211 3.06 11.66 -27.35
CA ASP A 211 2.01 11.24 -26.39
C ASP A 211 1.44 9.84 -26.69
N ASP A 212 1.53 9.36 -27.93
CA ASP A 212 0.99 8.04 -28.27
C ASP A 212 1.86 6.89 -27.77
N VAL A 213 3.11 7.13 -27.37
CA VAL A 213 4.09 6.10 -26.95
C VAL A 213 4.79 6.42 -25.63
N VAL A 214 4.39 7.50 -24.96
CA VAL A 214 4.84 7.89 -23.62
C VAL A 214 3.64 7.76 -22.70
N ASP A 215 3.85 7.32 -21.45
CA ASP A 215 2.82 7.37 -20.40
C ASP A 215 3.24 8.30 -19.24
N GLY A 216 4.50 8.73 -19.23
CA GLY A 216 5.02 9.68 -18.24
C GLY A 216 6.32 10.34 -18.66
N ILE A 217 6.56 11.53 -18.11
CA ILE A 217 7.72 12.38 -18.36
C ILE A 217 8.43 12.64 -17.02
N GLY A 218 9.70 12.31 -16.96
CA GLY A 218 10.53 12.40 -15.76
C GLY A 218 11.74 13.30 -15.94
N ALA A 219 12.13 13.98 -14.87
CA ALA A 219 13.39 14.70 -14.78
C ALA A 219 14.25 14.21 -13.61
N ASP A 220 15.48 13.80 -13.89
CA ASP A 220 16.50 13.55 -12.88
C ASP A 220 17.02 14.91 -12.38
N SER A 221 16.73 15.24 -11.10
CA SER A 221 16.63 16.62 -10.60
C SER A 221 17.43 16.86 -9.31
N TYR A 222 18.51 17.63 -9.37
CA TYR A 222 19.45 17.76 -8.26
C TYR A 222 19.72 19.20 -7.84
N ASN A 223 19.71 19.47 -6.54
CA ASN A 223 20.30 20.68 -5.98
C ASN A 223 21.80 20.46 -5.75
N TRP A 224 22.60 20.74 -6.77
CA TRP A 224 24.07 20.61 -6.77
C TRP A 224 24.79 21.52 -5.77
N TYR A 225 24.22 22.70 -5.49
CA TYR A 225 24.81 23.74 -4.65
C TYR A 225 26.33 23.95 -4.91
N THR A 226 27.21 23.39 -4.09
CA THR A 226 28.67 23.52 -4.23
C THR A 226 29.38 22.20 -4.58
N CYS A 227 28.65 21.08 -4.67
CA CYS A 227 29.25 19.75 -4.62
C CYS A 227 30.05 19.36 -5.88
N ARG A 228 29.85 20.08 -7.00
CA ARG A 228 30.62 19.91 -8.25
C ARG A 228 31.88 20.76 -8.33
N GLY A 229 32.29 21.40 -7.22
CA GLY A 229 33.49 22.24 -7.15
C GLY A 229 33.27 23.70 -7.57
N SER A 230 32.10 24.04 -8.11
CA SER A 230 31.63 25.41 -8.32
C SER A 230 30.38 25.68 -7.49
N ASN A 231 30.20 26.92 -7.04
CA ASN A 231 28.96 27.33 -6.35
C ASN A 231 27.89 27.70 -7.39
N GLU A 232 26.90 26.83 -7.55
CA GLU A 232 25.75 26.99 -8.44
C GLU A 232 24.54 27.66 -7.77
N GLY A 233 24.73 28.10 -6.52
CA GLY A 233 23.67 28.60 -5.67
C GLY A 233 22.77 27.49 -5.13
N TRP A 234 22.26 27.68 -3.93
CA TRP A 234 21.26 26.77 -3.36
C TRP A 234 19.92 26.96 -4.07
N LYS A 235 19.39 25.88 -4.65
CA LYS A 235 18.11 25.91 -5.39
C LYS A 235 17.03 25.15 -4.65
N SER A 236 15.83 25.71 -4.60
CA SER A 236 14.64 24.98 -4.15
C SER A 236 14.26 23.89 -5.14
N LEU A 237 13.60 22.81 -4.69
CA LEU A 237 13.08 21.80 -5.61
C LEU A 237 12.14 22.44 -6.64
N GLN A 238 11.21 23.29 -6.20
CA GLN A 238 10.29 24.00 -7.08
C GLN A 238 10.99 24.70 -8.24
N SER A 239 12.05 25.47 -7.97
CA SER A 239 12.80 26.16 -9.03
C SER A 239 13.49 25.21 -10.02
N ILE A 240 13.86 24.01 -9.57
CA ILE A 240 14.49 22.99 -10.41
C ILE A 240 13.45 22.37 -11.36
N ILE A 241 12.26 22.05 -10.84
CA ILE A 241 11.27 21.21 -11.55
C ILE A 241 10.13 22.00 -12.20
N GLU A 242 10.03 23.32 -11.97
CA GLU A 242 9.05 24.18 -12.64
C GLU A 242 9.10 24.09 -14.19
N PRO A 243 10.28 24.03 -14.85
CA PRO A 243 10.34 23.80 -16.30
C PRO A 243 9.76 22.45 -16.74
N LEU A 244 9.97 21.38 -15.96
CA LEU A 244 9.33 20.07 -16.20
C LEU A 244 7.80 20.19 -16.06
N ARG A 245 7.32 20.85 -15.01
CA ARG A 245 5.88 21.10 -14.79
C ARG A 245 5.27 21.85 -15.98
N GLN A 246 5.93 22.90 -16.46
CA GLN A 246 5.48 23.66 -17.64
C GLN A 246 5.45 22.82 -18.92
N PHE A 247 6.44 21.95 -19.12
CA PHE A 247 6.42 20.99 -20.21
C PHE A 247 5.24 20.03 -20.07
N GLY A 248 5.00 19.49 -18.87
CA GLY A 248 3.86 18.61 -18.59
C GLY A 248 2.49 19.21 -18.89
N THR A 249 2.30 20.53 -18.68
CA THR A 249 1.03 21.20 -19.03
C THR A 249 0.71 21.16 -20.53
N GLN A 250 1.71 20.93 -21.39
CA GLN A 250 1.54 20.74 -22.83
C GLN A 250 1.15 19.30 -23.18
N HIS A 251 1.31 18.37 -22.23
CA HIS A 251 1.05 16.94 -22.34
C HIS A 251 0.12 16.46 -21.21
N PRO A 252 -1.14 16.96 -21.13
CA PRO A 252 -2.00 16.77 -19.97
C PRO A 252 -2.46 15.32 -19.73
N GLY A 253 -2.26 14.42 -20.70
CA GLY A 253 -2.51 12.98 -20.55
C GLY A 253 -1.37 12.22 -19.86
N GLU A 254 -0.20 12.83 -19.75
CA GLU A 254 1.01 12.17 -19.25
C GLU A 254 1.22 12.40 -17.76
N GLU A 255 1.80 11.41 -17.08
CA GLU A 255 2.26 11.59 -15.70
C GLU A 255 3.57 12.40 -15.65
N LEU A 256 3.78 13.15 -14.57
CA LEU A 256 5.10 13.71 -14.25
C LEU A 256 5.79 12.92 -13.14
N TRP A 257 7.10 12.79 -13.27
CA TRP A 257 7.91 12.02 -12.33
C TRP A 257 9.20 12.76 -11.98
N LEU A 258 9.69 12.55 -10.76
CA LEU A 258 11.10 12.77 -10.41
C LEU A 258 11.75 11.41 -10.18
N PRO A 259 12.24 10.75 -11.25
CA PRO A 259 12.78 9.41 -11.10
C PRO A 259 14.07 9.38 -10.29
N GLU A 260 14.73 10.54 -10.22
CA GLU A 260 15.81 10.86 -9.31
C GLU A 260 15.62 12.28 -8.78
N PHE A 261 15.70 12.47 -7.47
CA PHE A 261 15.90 13.79 -6.88
C PHE A 261 16.78 13.75 -5.63
N ALA A 262 17.61 14.78 -5.44
CA ALA A 262 18.38 14.91 -4.20
C ALA A 262 18.91 16.33 -3.96
N THR A 263 19.34 16.58 -2.73
CA THR A 263 20.10 17.77 -2.34
C THR A 263 21.27 17.38 -1.43
N VAL A 264 22.39 18.09 -1.55
CA VAL A 264 23.52 17.98 -0.62
C VAL A 264 23.20 18.70 0.69
N GLU A 265 23.98 18.41 1.73
CA GLU A 265 24.01 19.23 2.95
C GLU A 265 24.67 20.59 2.69
N ASP A 266 24.29 21.60 3.48
CA ASP A 266 24.94 22.91 3.50
C ASP A 266 25.74 23.07 4.79
N PRO A 267 27.08 22.94 4.76
CA PRO A 267 27.91 23.08 5.96
C PRO A 267 27.75 24.43 6.68
N ALA A 268 27.33 25.49 5.96
CA ALA A 268 27.13 26.81 6.54
C ALA A 268 25.74 26.98 7.19
N GLN A 269 24.78 26.11 6.86
CA GLN A 269 23.41 26.16 7.39
C GLN A 269 22.94 24.74 7.75
N PRO A 270 23.27 24.26 8.96
CA PRO A 270 22.75 22.99 9.45
C PRO A 270 21.22 22.94 9.32
N ASN A 271 20.69 21.78 8.90
CA ASN A 271 19.27 21.51 8.63
C ASN A 271 18.70 22.08 7.31
N ARG A 272 19.50 22.74 6.46
CA ARG A 272 18.98 23.29 5.19
C ARG A 272 18.47 22.20 4.25
N LYS A 273 19.08 21.01 4.23
CA LYS A 273 18.60 19.83 3.52
C LYS A 273 17.27 19.32 4.06
N ALA A 274 17.13 19.22 5.39
CA ALA A 274 15.86 18.83 6.03
C ALA A 274 14.73 19.80 5.66
N ALA A 275 14.99 21.11 5.71
CA ALA A 275 14.04 22.14 5.29
C ALA A 275 13.68 22.04 3.79
N TRP A 276 14.64 21.68 2.94
CA TRP A 276 14.41 21.46 1.51
C TRP A 276 13.51 20.25 1.24
N LEU A 277 13.70 19.14 1.97
CA LEU A 277 12.84 17.96 1.92
C LEU A 277 11.41 18.27 2.41
N ALA A 278 11.28 18.99 3.51
CA ALA A 278 9.97 19.45 4.01
C ALA A 278 9.27 20.39 3.01
N ALA A 279 10.03 21.28 2.34
CA ALA A 279 9.50 22.14 1.29
C ALA A 279 9.05 21.33 0.05
N ALA A 280 9.79 20.28 -0.32
CA ALA A 280 9.38 19.36 -1.39
C ALA A 280 8.06 18.64 -1.04
N GLN A 281 7.90 18.16 0.19
CA GLN A 281 6.65 17.54 0.65
C GLN A 281 5.47 18.50 0.52
N ALA A 282 5.64 19.76 0.95
CA ALA A 282 4.61 20.78 0.87
C ALA A 282 4.28 21.17 -0.58
N LEU A 283 5.29 21.19 -1.47
CA LEU A 283 5.16 21.61 -2.86
C LEU A 283 4.14 20.76 -3.62
N PHE A 284 4.26 19.44 -3.57
CA PHE A 284 3.42 18.55 -4.39
C PHE A 284 1.95 18.53 -3.97
N LYS A 285 1.63 19.07 -2.79
CA LYS A 285 0.25 19.25 -2.30
C LYS A 285 -0.39 20.55 -2.78
N GLN A 286 0.36 21.42 -3.47
CA GLN A 286 -0.15 22.69 -3.97
C GLN A 286 -0.90 22.51 -5.30
N PRO A 287 -1.91 23.36 -5.58
CA PRO A 287 -2.55 23.39 -6.88
C PRO A 287 -1.55 23.60 -8.03
N GLY A 288 -1.74 22.87 -9.13
CA GLY A 288 -0.88 22.92 -10.32
C GLY A 288 0.26 21.90 -10.34
N TRP A 289 0.40 21.08 -9.28
CA TRP A 289 1.40 20.01 -9.15
C TRP A 289 0.81 18.59 -9.25
N GLU A 290 -0.50 18.48 -9.52
CA GLU A 290 -1.26 17.22 -9.47
C GLU A 290 -0.91 16.24 -10.59
N GLN A 291 -0.17 16.69 -11.61
CA GLN A 291 0.32 15.81 -12.68
C GLN A 291 1.46 14.90 -12.18
N PHE A 292 2.14 15.26 -11.10
CA PHE A 292 3.17 14.42 -10.51
C PHE A 292 2.59 13.15 -9.87
N ARG A 293 3.22 12.00 -10.17
CA ARG A 293 2.79 10.67 -9.69
C ARG A 293 3.84 9.93 -8.89
N GLY A 294 5.09 10.39 -8.91
CA GLY A 294 6.08 9.89 -7.97
C GLY A 294 7.41 10.63 -7.99
N LEU A 295 8.15 10.44 -6.89
CA LEU A 295 9.48 10.97 -6.66
C LEU A 295 10.34 9.93 -5.94
N LEU A 296 11.50 9.65 -6.52
CA LEU A 296 12.43 8.66 -5.99
C LEU A 296 13.74 9.36 -5.63
N TYR A 297 14.03 9.38 -4.33
CA TYR A 297 15.21 10.05 -3.81
C TYR A 297 16.47 9.29 -4.25
N PHE A 298 17.51 10.01 -4.71
CA PHE A 298 18.76 9.38 -5.11
C PHE A 298 19.65 9.15 -3.88
N HIS A 299 19.37 8.11 -3.11
CA HIS A 299 20.08 7.78 -1.87
C HIS A 299 21.41 7.06 -2.18
N THR A 300 22.40 7.80 -2.66
CA THR A 300 23.75 7.28 -2.93
C THR A 300 24.77 8.42 -2.96
N GLU A 301 26.05 8.09 -2.84
CA GLU A 301 27.11 8.98 -3.33
C GLU A 301 27.05 9.05 -4.85
N HIS A 302 27.30 10.24 -5.41
CA HIS A 302 27.63 10.35 -6.83
C HIS A 302 28.93 9.59 -7.12
N ASP A 303 29.25 9.33 -8.39
CA ASP A 303 30.56 8.83 -8.79
C ASP A 303 31.69 9.65 -8.14
N ASN A 304 32.33 9.07 -7.12
CA ASN A 304 33.39 9.69 -6.32
C ASN A 304 34.63 9.99 -7.16
N SER A 305 34.79 9.38 -8.34
CA SER A 305 35.87 9.72 -9.26
C SER A 305 35.64 11.05 -9.97
N GLN A 306 34.38 11.49 -10.10
CA GLN A 306 33.99 12.70 -10.80
C GLN A 306 33.61 13.84 -9.84
N TYR A 307 32.76 13.56 -8.85
CA TYR A 307 32.24 14.56 -7.90
C TYR A 307 32.19 14.01 -6.47
N PRO A 308 33.33 13.84 -5.79
CA PRO A 308 33.41 13.20 -4.46
C PRO A 308 32.71 13.96 -3.33
N ALA A 309 32.33 15.23 -3.55
CA ALA A 309 31.59 16.02 -2.57
C ALA A 309 30.06 15.93 -2.77
N CYS A 310 29.59 15.32 -3.87
CA CYS A 310 28.16 15.13 -4.14
C CYS A 310 27.65 13.88 -3.43
N ASP A 311 27.51 14.02 -2.12
CA ASP A 311 26.88 13.05 -1.24
C ASP A 311 25.39 13.36 -1.11
N TRP A 312 24.55 12.45 -1.62
CA TRP A 312 23.11 12.64 -1.62
C TRP A 312 22.38 11.96 -0.48
N TRP A 313 23.05 11.15 0.34
CA TRP A 313 22.42 10.26 1.31
C TRP A 313 21.25 10.89 2.08
N ALA A 314 20.05 10.32 2.00
CA ALA A 314 18.87 10.85 2.69
C ALA A 314 19.06 10.92 4.22
N ASP A 315 19.94 10.07 4.75
CA ASP A 315 20.30 9.96 6.16
C ASP A 315 21.66 10.60 6.49
N SER A 316 22.14 11.53 5.66
CA SER A 316 23.38 12.29 5.90
C SER A 316 23.39 13.06 7.24
N SER A 317 22.20 13.36 7.77
CA SER A 317 21.97 13.87 9.12
C SER A 317 20.67 13.28 9.67
N ALA A 318 20.51 13.29 11.00
CA ALA A 318 19.25 12.87 11.62
C ALA A 318 18.07 13.71 11.11
N GLN A 319 18.28 15.01 10.92
CA GLN A 319 17.26 15.93 10.46
C GLN A 319 16.85 15.69 9.01
N SER A 320 17.80 15.38 8.11
CA SER A 320 17.46 15.03 6.73
C SER A 320 16.72 13.69 6.66
N ARG A 321 17.15 12.69 7.43
CA ARG A 321 16.47 11.39 7.56
C ARG A 321 15.03 11.58 8.03
N ASP A 322 14.84 12.31 9.12
CA ASP A 322 13.53 12.49 9.74
C ASP A 322 12.59 13.29 8.82
N ALA A 323 13.10 14.28 8.07
CA ALA A 323 12.32 15.01 7.07
C ALA A 323 11.92 14.13 5.87
N PHE A 324 12.81 13.24 5.42
CA PHE A 324 12.49 12.29 4.35
C PHE A 324 11.46 11.24 4.83
N ALA A 325 11.60 10.74 6.06
CA ALA A 325 10.62 9.85 6.68
C ALA A 325 9.25 10.55 6.85
N ALA A 326 9.22 11.81 7.28
CA ALA A 326 7.99 12.58 7.41
C ALA A 326 7.25 12.76 6.06
N MET A 327 8.00 12.91 4.96
CA MET A 327 7.41 12.90 3.61
C MET A 327 6.78 11.55 3.28
N GLY A 328 7.48 10.44 3.52
CA GLY A 328 6.94 9.09 3.27
C GLY A 328 5.75 8.72 4.15
N ALA A 329 5.67 9.28 5.36
CA ALA A 329 4.57 9.04 6.30
C ALA A 329 3.29 9.82 5.94
N ASP A 330 3.37 10.80 5.05
CA ASP A 330 2.22 11.60 4.62
C ASP A 330 1.29 10.77 3.70
N PRO A 331 -0.03 10.71 3.95
CA PRO A 331 -0.98 10.00 3.08
C PRO A 331 -0.88 10.38 1.61
N TYR A 332 -0.54 11.64 1.30
CA TYR A 332 -0.37 12.10 -0.08
C TYR A 332 0.74 11.34 -0.82
N PHE A 333 1.69 10.77 -0.07
CA PHE A 333 2.88 10.06 -0.56
C PHE A 333 2.80 8.54 -0.34
N GLY A 334 1.61 8.03 -0.01
CA GLY A 334 1.40 6.60 0.25
C GLY A 334 1.88 6.16 1.63
N GLY A 335 2.13 7.12 2.52
CA GLY A 335 2.15 6.87 3.95
C GLY A 335 0.81 6.32 4.41
N ALA A 336 0.81 5.57 5.51
CA ALA A 336 -0.46 5.35 6.20
C ALA A 336 -1.04 6.74 6.45
N ALA A 337 -2.30 6.97 6.06
CA ALA A 337 -2.91 8.26 6.36
C ALA A 337 -2.68 8.57 7.83
N GLU A 338 -2.23 9.81 8.13
CA GLU A 338 -2.30 10.28 9.51
C GLU A 338 -3.73 9.93 9.94
N PRO A 339 -3.90 9.11 11.01
CA PRO A 339 -5.25 8.78 11.44
C PRO A 339 -5.96 10.12 11.58
N PRO A 340 -7.21 10.24 11.09
CA PRO A 340 -7.95 11.49 11.21
C PRO A 340 -7.77 12.02 12.63
N PRO A 341 -7.65 13.36 12.84
CA PRO A 341 -7.50 13.92 14.18
C PRO A 341 -8.50 13.21 15.07
N PRO A 342 -8.08 12.69 16.24
CA PRO A 342 -8.73 11.56 16.89
C PRO A 342 -10.23 11.74 16.79
N PRO A 343 -10.95 10.84 16.07
CA PRO A 343 -12.38 10.82 16.18
C PRO A 343 -12.69 10.68 17.66
N PRO A 344 -13.78 11.28 18.15
CA PRO A 344 -14.15 11.09 19.55
C PRO A 344 -14.14 9.59 19.83
N PRO A 345 -13.59 9.18 20.99
CA PRO A 345 -13.16 7.83 21.35
C PRO A 345 -13.74 6.67 20.50
N GLY A 346 -12.91 5.87 19.79
CA GLY A 346 -13.38 4.61 19.17
C GLY A 346 -12.50 3.72 18.25
N SER A 347 -11.19 3.94 18.01
CA SER A 347 -10.44 3.20 16.96
C SER A 347 -9.22 2.35 17.40
N GLY A 348 -8.88 2.31 18.69
CA GLY A 348 -7.82 1.44 19.23
C GLY A 348 -8.34 0.06 19.62
N LEU A 349 -7.45 -0.95 19.65
CA LEU A 349 -7.73 -2.24 20.28
C LEU A 349 -7.07 -2.26 21.66
N LEU A 350 -7.88 -2.39 22.72
CA LEU A 350 -7.35 -2.65 24.06
C LEU A 350 -7.05 -4.13 24.19
N PHE A 351 -5.77 -4.50 24.16
CA PHE A 351 -5.33 -5.88 24.28
C PHE A 351 -4.88 -6.19 25.71
N VAL A 352 -5.73 -6.88 26.46
CA VAL A 352 -5.54 -7.23 27.86
C VAL A 352 -4.79 -8.55 27.97
N VAL A 353 -3.65 -8.53 28.66
CA VAL A 353 -2.71 -9.63 28.83
C VAL A 353 -2.33 -9.78 30.30
N GLY A 354 -1.80 -10.94 30.69
CA GLY A 354 -1.39 -11.19 32.08
C GLY A 354 -0.19 -10.36 32.56
N ASP A 355 0.73 -10.01 31.66
CA ASP A 355 1.85 -9.09 31.94
C ASP A 355 2.30 -8.43 30.63
N PRO A 356 2.10 -7.11 30.43
CA PRO A 356 2.48 -6.42 29.20
C PRO A 356 3.99 -6.25 29.05
N ALA A 357 4.77 -6.35 30.13
CA ALA A 357 6.23 -6.31 30.09
C ALA A 357 6.83 -7.69 29.76
N ALA A 358 6.08 -8.77 29.98
CA ALA A 358 6.51 -10.15 29.73
C ALA A 358 5.44 -10.97 28.98
N LEU A 359 5.16 -10.56 27.73
CA LEU A 359 4.19 -11.25 26.88
C LEU A 359 4.52 -12.73 26.68
N THR A 360 3.48 -13.57 26.72
CA THR A 360 3.62 -14.97 26.29
C THR A 360 3.91 -15.04 24.78
N THR A 361 4.31 -16.22 24.30
CA THR A 361 4.50 -16.44 22.85
C THR A 361 3.21 -16.26 22.07
N GLY A 362 2.06 -16.65 22.65
CA GLY A 362 0.75 -16.42 22.05
C GLY A 362 0.38 -14.93 22.02
N ASP A 363 0.60 -14.20 23.11
CA ASP A 363 0.34 -12.76 23.16
C ASP A 363 1.20 -11.98 22.17
N THR A 364 2.47 -12.35 22.07
CA THR A 364 3.40 -11.76 21.09
C THR A 364 2.92 -12.03 19.66
N ALA A 365 2.49 -13.26 19.36
CA ALA A 365 1.96 -13.62 18.05
C ALA A 365 0.68 -12.83 17.70
N VAL A 366 -0.23 -12.69 18.67
CA VAL A 366 -1.46 -11.89 18.50
C VAL A 366 -1.11 -10.42 18.28
N ARG A 367 -0.30 -9.80 19.14
CA ARG A 367 0.11 -8.40 18.98
C ARG A 367 0.74 -8.15 17.61
N ASN A 368 1.69 -8.98 17.20
CA ASN A 368 2.36 -8.84 15.91
C ASN A 368 1.38 -9.00 14.74
N ARG A 369 0.42 -9.94 14.83
CA ARG A 369 -0.62 -10.13 13.82
C ARG A 369 -1.55 -8.92 13.71
N LEU A 370 -2.00 -8.36 14.83
CA LEU A 370 -2.85 -7.17 14.88
C LEU A 370 -2.15 -5.94 14.32
N THR A 371 -0.89 -5.72 14.70
CA THR A 371 -0.08 -4.61 14.18
C THR A 371 0.19 -4.78 12.68
N ALA A 372 0.48 -5.99 12.21
CA ALA A 372 0.64 -6.27 10.78
C ALA A 372 -0.67 -6.05 9.98
N ALA A 373 -1.82 -6.22 10.63
CA ALA A 373 -3.15 -5.90 10.06
C ALA A 373 -3.52 -4.40 10.16
N GLY A 374 -2.64 -3.55 10.69
CA GLY A 374 -2.85 -2.10 10.76
C GLY A 374 -3.60 -1.59 11.98
N HIS A 375 -3.90 -2.45 12.96
CA HIS A 375 -4.55 -2.02 14.20
C HIS A 375 -3.57 -1.29 15.13
N THR A 376 -4.04 -0.20 15.76
CA THR A 376 -3.38 0.37 16.95
C THR A 376 -3.71 -0.50 18.16
N VAL A 377 -2.69 -1.10 18.78
CA VAL A 377 -2.85 -2.02 19.91
C VAL A 377 -2.33 -1.37 21.19
N THR A 378 -3.22 -1.18 22.16
CA THR A 378 -2.85 -0.75 23.51
C THR A 378 -2.78 -1.98 24.42
N LEU A 379 -1.58 -2.34 24.88
CA LEU A 379 -1.41 -3.42 25.85
C LEU A 379 -1.88 -2.95 27.23
N ALA A 380 -2.64 -3.80 27.91
CA ALA A 380 -3.09 -3.54 29.28
C ALA A 380 -2.84 -4.76 30.17
N ASP A 381 -2.41 -4.48 31.40
CA ASP A 381 -2.15 -5.46 32.43
C ASP A 381 -3.46 -5.85 33.15
N ASP A 382 -3.75 -7.13 33.24
CA ASP A 382 -5.00 -7.63 33.83
C ASP A 382 -5.17 -7.27 35.32
N GLY A 383 -4.08 -7.01 36.04
CA GLY A 383 -4.07 -6.59 37.44
C GLY A 383 -4.43 -5.12 37.63
N THR A 384 -4.23 -4.27 36.61
CA THR A 384 -4.41 -2.81 36.72
C THR A 384 -5.47 -2.22 35.80
N VAL A 385 -5.83 -2.91 34.71
CA VAL A 385 -6.81 -2.43 33.75
C VAL A 385 -8.19 -2.24 34.37
N THR A 386 -8.93 -1.23 33.93
CA THR A 386 -10.29 -0.91 34.39
C THR A 386 -11.29 -0.96 33.23
N ALA A 387 -12.59 -1.01 33.56
CA ALA A 387 -13.66 -0.88 32.56
C ALA A 387 -13.58 0.45 31.78
N GLY A 388 -13.05 1.51 32.43
CA GLY A 388 -12.88 2.83 31.83
C GLY A 388 -11.91 2.83 30.64
N ASP A 389 -10.90 1.96 30.65
CA ASP A 389 -9.89 1.86 29.60
C ASP A 389 -10.45 1.32 28.27
N ALA A 390 -11.62 0.65 28.33
CA ALA A 390 -12.37 0.27 27.14
C ALA A 390 -13.01 1.48 26.44
N THR A 391 -13.22 2.59 27.14
CA THR A 391 -13.89 3.77 26.58
C THR A 391 -13.08 4.31 25.42
N GLY A 392 -13.68 4.29 24.23
CA GLY A 392 -13.03 4.77 23.03
C GLY A 392 -12.12 3.81 22.31
N GLN A 393 -12.20 2.54 22.66
CA GLN A 393 -11.60 1.45 21.92
C GLN A 393 -12.64 0.91 20.94
N ALA A 394 -12.19 0.43 19.78
CA ALA A 394 -13.02 -0.28 18.82
C ALA A 394 -13.44 -1.65 19.36
N ALA A 395 -12.53 -2.32 20.07
CA ALA A 395 -12.81 -3.56 20.78
C ALA A 395 -11.82 -3.79 21.93
N VAL A 396 -12.24 -4.60 22.90
CA VAL A 396 -11.38 -5.18 23.93
C VAL A 396 -11.05 -6.62 23.56
N LEU A 397 -9.76 -6.96 23.51
CA LEU A 397 -9.27 -8.31 23.26
C LEU A 397 -8.70 -8.86 24.57
N ILE A 398 -9.25 -9.96 25.08
CA ILE A 398 -8.84 -10.54 26.37
C ILE A 398 -8.13 -11.87 26.12
N SER A 399 -6.83 -11.89 26.43
CA SER A 399 -6.00 -13.07 26.26
C SER A 399 -6.30 -14.17 27.26
N ALA A 400 -6.05 -15.43 26.87
CA ALA A 400 -5.96 -16.55 27.80
C ALA A 400 -4.86 -16.39 28.88
N SER A 401 -3.87 -15.52 28.66
CA SER A 401 -2.79 -15.24 29.62
C SER A 401 -3.25 -14.46 30.85
N VAL A 402 -4.41 -13.78 30.79
CA VAL A 402 -4.96 -13.07 31.95
C VAL A 402 -5.29 -14.04 33.08
N SER A 403 -5.16 -13.59 34.32
CA SER A 403 -5.64 -14.28 35.51
C SER A 403 -7.18 -14.31 35.52
N SER A 404 -7.74 -15.29 36.22
CA SER A 404 -9.20 -15.32 36.48
C SER A 404 -9.66 -14.18 37.38
N SER A 405 -8.75 -13.41 38.00
CA SER A 405 -9.10 -12.25 38.81
C SER A 405 -9.61 -11.05 37.98
N LEU A 406 -9.45 -11.10 36.65
CA LEU A 406 -10.06 -10.13 35.74
C LEU A 406 -11.59 -10.14 35.84
N THR A 407 -12.18 -11.30 36.15
CA THR A 407 -13.62 -11.51 36.42
C THR A 407 -14.54 -10.76 35.44
N SER A 408 -15.51 -10.00 35.94
CA SER A 408 -16.55 -9.33 35.16
C SER A 408 -16.20 -7.92 34.71
N ARG A 409 -14.92 -7.51 34.79
CA ARG A 409 -14.52 -6.10 34.63
C ARG A 409 -14.92 -5.49 33.28
N PHE A 410 -14.94 -6.30 32.22
CA PHE A 410 -15.40 -5.90 30.88
C PHE A 410 -16.80 -6.42 30.52
N ARG A 411 -17.54 -7.04 31.46
CA ARG A 411 -18.87 -7.59 31.16
C ARG A 411 -19.83 -6.51 30.69
N ASP A 412 -19.80 -5.37 31.38
CA ASP A 412 -20.84 -4.34 31.27
C ASP A 412 -20.44 -3.16 30.35
N VAL A 413 -19.30 -3.25 29.65
CA VAL A 413 -18.84 -2.18 28.72
C VAL A 413 -19.62 -2.21 27.42
N ALA A 414 -19.97 -1.05 26.85
CA ALA A 414 -20.69 -0.97 25.58
C ALA A 414 -19.82 -1.38 24.36
N VAL A 415 -18.49 -1.41 24.55
CA VAL A 415 -17.52 -1.79 23.51
C VAL A 415 -17.54 -3.31 23.28
N PRO A 416 -17.39 -3.78 22.03
CA PRO A 416 -17.17 -5.19 21.69
C PRO A 416 -16.06 -5.84 22.50
N VAL A 417 -16.27 -7.10 22.91
CA VAL A 417 -15.26 -7.89 23.62
C VAL A 417 -15.03 -9.21 22.89
N LEU A 418 -13.79 -9.45 22.47
CA LEU A 418 -13.30 -10.74 21.97
C LEU A 418 -12.43 -11.38 23.05
N THR A 419 -12.74 -12.61 23.45
CA THR A 419 -11.99 -13.33 24.48
C THR A 419 -11.70 -14.77 24.08
N TRP A 420 -10.53 -15.26 24.47
CA TRP A 420 -10.17 -16.68 24.40
C TRP A 420 -9.76 -17.22 25.78
N LYS A 421 -10.35 -16.69 26.85
CA LYS A 421 -10.17 -17.13 28.24
C LYS A 421 -11.45 -17.80 28.75
N PRO A 422 -11.57 -19.14 28.72
CA PRO A 422 -12.79 -19.83 29.15
C PRO A 422 -13.21 -19.54 30.59
N TRP A 423 -12.23 -19.39 31.49
CA TRP A 423 -12.43 -19.16 32.94
C TRP A 423 -12.95 -17.77 33.31
N ILE A 424 -13.29 -16.94 32.33
CA ILE A 424 -14.06 -15.70 32.56
C ILE A 424 -15.37 -15.68 31.77
N TYR A 425 -15.71 -16.74 31.03
CA TYR A 425 -16.91 -16.75 30.21
C TYR A 425 -18.18 -16.65 31.06
N ASP A 426 -18.21 -17.31 32.21
CA ASP A 426 -19.31 -17.23 33.19
C ASP A 426 -19.37 -15.87 33.88
N ASP A 427 -18.23 -15.31 34.26
CA ASP A 427 -18.14 -13.95 34.82
C ASP A 427 -18.65 -12.89 33.84
N MET A 428 -18.43 -13.12 32.53
CA MET A 428 -18.92 -12.32 31.40
C MET A 428 -20.36 -12.70 30.99
N ARG A 429 -21.00 -13.66 31.66
CA ARG A 429 -22.33 -14.22 31.37
C ARG A 429 -22.49 -14.85 29.99
N MET A 430 -21.39 -15.21 29.35
CA MET A 430 -21.36 -15.86 28.05
C MET A 430 -21.71 -17.35 28.13
N THR A 431 -21.54 -17.97 29.30
CA THR A 431 -21.80 -19.39 29.57
C THR A 431 -22.36 -19.60 30.98
N GLY A 432 -22.75 -20.83 31.33
CA GLY A 432 -23.05 -21.22 32.71
C GLY A 432 -21.79 -21.30 33.61
N ALA A 433 -21.96 -21.36 34.92
CA ALA A 433 -20.86 -21.23 35.90
C ALA A 433 -20.11 -22.53 36.26
N THR A 434 -20.41 -23.65 35.60
CA THR A 434 -19.78 -24.94 35.94
C THR A 434 -18.59 -25.22 35.02
N ALA A 435 -17.38 -25.11 35.55
CA ALA A 435 -16.15 -25.47 34.81
C ALA A 435 -16.20 -26.92 34.30
N ASP A 436 -15.61 -27.14 33.13
CA ASP A 436 -15.59 -28.38 32.34
C ASP A 436 -16.97 -28.93 31.92
N VAL A 437 -18.05 -28.21 32.24
CA VAL A 437 -19.41 -28.49 31.76
C VAL A 437 -19.88 -27.35 30.86
N SER A 438 -19.85 -26.12 31.36
CA SER A 438 -20.32 -24.92 30.68
C SER A 438 -19.22 -24.19 29.89
N TYR A 439 -17.96 -24.38 30.29
CA TYR A 439 -16.77 -23.85 29.63
C TYR A 439 -15.57 -24.70 30.05
N GLY A 440 -14.49 -24.65 29.28
CA GLY A 440 -13.28 -25.38 29.63
C GLY A 440 -12.32 -25.48 28.45
N ASN A 441 -11.46 -26.50 28.47
CA ASN A 441 -10.54 -26.79 27.39
C ASN A 441 -10.83 -28.15 26.74
N VAL A 442 -10.53 -28.26 25.46
CA VAL A 442 -10.46 -29.51 24.71
C VAL A 442 -9.12 -29.62 23.97
N SER A 443 -8.75 -30.85 23.59
CA SER A 443 -7.63 -31.08 22.67
C SER A 443 -8.16 -31.19 21.24
N ALA A 444 -7.81 -30.23 20.38
CA ALA A 444 -8.23 -30.21 18.99
C ALA A 444 -7.27 -29.41 18.09
N SER A 445 -7.27 -29.74 16.81
CA SER A 445 -6.52 -29.04 15.74
C SER A 445 -7.43 -28.41 14.69
N SER A 446 -8.74 -28.63 14.77
CA SER A 446 -9.71 -28.19 13.78
C SER A 446 -11.04 -27.76 14.41
N ALA A 447 -11.81 -26.97 13.67
CA ALA A 447 -13.17 -26.58 13.97
C ALA A 447 -14.11 -26.93 12.82
N VAL A 448 -15.36 -27.26 13.12
CA VAL A 448 -16.41 -27.46 12.13
C VAL A 448 -17.27 -26.20 12.07
N ILE A 449 -17.36 -25.58 10.90
CA ILE A 449 -18.19 -24.39 10.68
C ILE A 449 -19.66 -24.80 10.65
N THR A 450 -20.46 -24.15 11.49
CA THR A 450 -21.90 -24.38 11.64
C THR A 450 -22.75 -23.23 11.09
N ALA A 451 -22.19 -22.01 11.01
CA ALA A 451 -22.83 -20.85 10.40
C ALA A 451 -21.93 -20.22 9.33
N ALA A 452 -21.84 -20.86 8.15
CA ALA A 452 -20.90 -20.44 7.10
C ALA A 452 -21.15 -19.05 6.49
N GLY A 453 -22.39 -18.57 6.55
CA GLY A 453 -22.75 -17.21 6.10
C GLY A 453 -22.43 -16.11 7.11
N HIS A 454 -22.00 -16.47 8.32
CA HIS A 454 -21.65 -15.49 9.35
C HIS A 454 -20.27 -14.88 9.08
N PRO A 455 -20.04 -13.57 9.27
CA PRO A 455 -18.71 -12.94 9.04
C PRO A 455 -17.56 -13.66 9.77
N LEU A 456 -17.78 -14.08 11.02
CA LEU A 456 -16.85 -14.91 11.81
C LEU A 456 -16.44 -16.25 11.16
N ALA A 457 -17.18 -16.78 10.19
CA ALA A 457 -16.77 -17.97 9.45
C ALA A 457 -15.68 -17.66 8.41
N ALA A 458 -15.41 -16.38 8.12
CA ALA A 458 -14.39 -15.92 7.20
C ALA A 458 -14.49 -16.60 5.81
N GLY A 459 -15.72 -16.76 5.32
CA GLY A 459 -16.03 -17.43 4.05
C GLY A 459 -15.78 -18.95 4.02
N ARG A 460 -15.54 -19.58 5.18
CA ARG A 460 -15.24 -21.02 5.26
C ARG A 460 -16.48 -21.86 5.51
N THR A 461 -16.41 -23.12 5.09
CA THR A 461 -17.43 -24.15 5.30
C THR A 461 -16.77 -25.45 5.75
N GLY A 462 -17.53 -26.37 6.34
CA GLY A 462 -17.04 -27.70 6.70
C GLY A 462 -15.97 -27.68 7.80
N THR A 463 -15.01 -28.60 7.72
CA THR A 463 -13.93 -28.71 8.71
C THR A 463 -12.75 -27.82 8.32
N VAL A 464 -12.34 -26.93 9.23
CA VAL A 464 -11.24 -25.98 9.05
C VAL A 464 -10.12 -26.32 10.03
N GLY A 465 -8.90 -26.48 9.51
CA GLY A 465 -7.70 -26.63 10.35
C GLY A 465 -7.37 -25.33 11.08
N LEU A 466 -7.45 -25.36 12.40
CA LEU A 466 -7.00 -24.27 13.27
C LEU A 466 -5.48 -24.32 13.49
N TYR A 467 -4.94 -25.54 13.60
CA TYR A 467 -3.54 -25.83 13.94
C TYR A 467 -3.05 -27.05 13.15
N ALA A 468 -1.73 -27.20 12.98
CA ALA A 468 -1.15 -28.38 12.33
C ALA A 468 -1.20 -29.64 13.21
N THR A 469 -1.12 -29.47 14.53
CA THR A 469 -1.21 -30.52 15.54
C THR A 469 -2.21 -30.12 16.61
N ASN A 470 -2.76 -31.09 17.35
CA ASN A 470 -3.73 -30.79 18.40
C ASN A 470 -3.15 -29.83 19.44
N GLN A 471 -3.91 -28.78 19.73
CA GLN A 471 -3.62 -27.81 20.78
C GLN A 471 -4.65 -27.96 21.90
N THR A 472 -4.29 -27.51 23.10
CA THR A 472 -5.27 -27.25 24.15
C THR A 472 -5.95 -25.92 23.84
N ILE A 473 -7.27 -25.92 23.64
CA ILE A 473 -8.05 -24.74 23.24
C ILE A 473 -9.37 -24.65 23.98
N GLY A 474 -9.83 -23.42 24.18
CA GLY A 474 -11.06 -23.12 24.89
C GLY A 474 -12.34 -23.52 24.16
N PHE A 475 -13.35 -23.93 24.92
CA PHE A 475 -14.75 -24.03 24.50
C PHE A 475 -15.67 -23.35 25.52
N GLY A 476 -16.89 -23.03 25.10
CA GLY A 476 -17.95 -22.53 25.98
C GLY A 476 -19.33 -22.90 25.44
N ILE A 477 -20.30 -23.17 26.31
CA ILE A 477 -21.68 -23.46 25.96
C ILE A 477 -22.51 -22.18 26.17
N PRO A 478 -22.83 -21.42 25.11
CA PRO A 478 -23.67 -20.25 25.23
C PRO A 478 -25.15 -20.62 25.34
N ASP A 479 -25.96 -19.68 25.80
CA ASP A 479 -27.42 -19.74 25.65
C ASP A 479 -27.77 -19.42 24.18
N THR A 480 -28.28 -20.41 23.46
CA THR A 480 -28.71 -20.31 22.06
C THR A 480 -30.23 -20.23 21.91
N GLY A 481 -30.94 -19.92 23.01
CA GLY A 481 -32.38 -19.67 23.00
C GLY A 481 -32.80 -18.49 22.11
N ALA A 482 -34.10 -18.18 22.08
CA ALA A 482 -34.62 -17.09 21.24
C ALA A 482 -33.96 -15.75 21.63
N GLY A 483 -33.19 -15.17 20.69
CA GLY A 483 -32.43 -13.94 20.93
C GLY A 483 -31.09 -14.13 21.67
N GLY A 484 -30.60 -15.38 21.80
CA GLY A 484 -29.31 -15.73 22.39
C GLY A 484 -28.15 -15.69 21.39
N ALA A 485 -27.06 -16.41 21.70
CA ALA A 485 -25.84 -16.42 20.89
C ALA A 485 -25.98 -17.19 19.58
N THR A 486 -25.19 -16.80 18.59
CA THR A 486 -24.93 -17.60 17.40
C THR A 486 -23.66 -18.42 17.59
N THR A 487 -23.76 -19.75 17.51
CA THR A 487 -22.59 -20.63 17.39
C THR A 487 -22.15 -20.66 15.93
N VAL A 488 -20.91 -20.26 15.66
CA VAL A 488 -20.34 -20.17 14.32
C VAL A 488 -19.49 -21.38 13.99
N ALA A 489 -18.75 -21.90 14.97
CA ALA A 489 -17.95 -23.10 14.80
C ALA A 489 -17.85 -23.93 16.08
N THR A 490 -17.78 -25.25 15.93
CA THR A 490 -17.58 -26.20 17.03
C THR A 490 -16.19 -26.83 16.99
N VAL A 491 -15.58 -27.03 18.15
CA VAL A 491 -14.31 -27.74 18.37
C VAL A 491 -14.58 -28.97 19.23
N SER A 492 -14.21 -30.17 18.73
CA SER A 492 -14.52 -31.45 19.41
C SER A 492 -16.00 -31.60 19.82
N GLY A 493 -16.92 -31.10 18.99
CA GLY A 493 -18.37 -31.14 19.24
C GLY A 493 -18.91 -30.07 20.20
N GLN A 494 -18.05 -29.24 20.78
CA GLN A 494 -18.42 -28.13 21.67
C GLN A 494 -18.33 -26.78 20.94
N PRO A 495 -19.12 -25.75 21.29
CA PRO A 495 -18.99 -24.43 20.67
C PRO A 495 -17.62 -23.81 20.97
N GLY A 496 -16.88 -23.50 19.91
CA GLY A 496 -15.54 -22.92 19.98
C GLY A 496 -15.50 -21.45 19.55
N ILE A 497 -16.26 -21.10 18.50
CA ILE A 497 -16.51 -19.73 18.08
C ILE A 497 -18.00 -19.45 18.22
N PHE A 498 -18.36 -18.51 19.07
CA PHE A 498 -19.73 -18.04 19.21
C PHE A 498 -19.76 -16.55 19.52
N VAL A 499 -20.87 -15.90 19.20
CA VAL A 499 -21.08 -14.47 19.42
C VAL A 499 -22.46 -14.19 19.99
N TYR A 500 -22.52 -13.36 21.03
CA TYR A 500 -23.73 -12.62 21.38
C TYR A 500 -23.65 -11.25 20.71
N GLU A 501 -24.62 -10.92 19.87
CA GLU A 501 -24.74 -9.58 19.29
C GLU A 501 -25.19 -8.57 20.35
N SER A 502 -25.00 -7.27 20.08
CA SER A 502 -25.52 -6.24 20.99
C SER A 502 -27.03 -6.40 21.21
N GLY A 503 -27.45 -6.40 22.46
CA GLY A 503 -28.83 -6.64 22.88
C GLY A 503 -29.24 -8.12 22.96
N ALA A 504 -28.41 -9.07 22.51
CA ALA A 504 -28.70 -10.50 22.64
C ALA A 504 -28.75 -10.91 24.12
N SER A 505 -29.67 -11.80 24.47
CA SER A 505 -29.83 -12.29 25.83
C SER A 505 -28.67 -13.20 26.21
N MET A 506 -27.81 -12.73 27.11
CA MET A 506 -26.76 -13.54 27.73
C MET A 506 -27.33 -14.41 28.86
N VAL A 507 -26.51 -15.31 29.42
CA VAL A 507 -26.93 -16.20 30.51
C VAL A 507 -27.47 -15.38 31.69
N GLY A 508 -28.63 -15.77 32.20
CA GLY A 508 -29.34 -15.04 33.25
C GLY A 508 -30.22 -13.89 32.73
N GLY A 509 -30.46 -13.80 31.41
CA GLY A 509 -31.46 -12.90 30.82
C GLY A 509 -31.01 -11.44 30.67
N THR A 510 -29.71 -11.17 30.81
CA THR A 510 -29.17 -9.81 30.68
C THR A 510 -28.75 -9.55 29.23
N PRO A 511 -29.21 -8.46 28.60
CA PRO A 511 -28.78 -8.11 27.25
C PRO A 511 -27.27 -7.82 27.20
N ALA A 512 -26.59 -8.28 26.16
CA ALA A 512 -25.20 -7.93 25.88
C ALA A 512 -25.08 -6.42 25.59
N PRO A 513 -24.32 -5.63 26.38
CA PRO A 513 -24.20 -4.17 26.18
C PRO A 513 -23.47 -3.78 24.89
N GLY A 514 -22.61 -4.67 24.42
CA GLY A 514 -21.95 -4.69 23.11
C GLY A 514 -21.70 -6.16 22.75
N CYS A 515 -21.23 -6.45 21.54
CA CYS A 515 -21.06 -7.85 21.17
C CYS A 515 -19.99 -8.58 22.02
N ARG A 516 -20.18 -9.89 22.21
CA ARG A 516 -19.32 -10.77 23.02
C ARG A 516 -18.94 -11.98 22.22
N ILE A 517 -17.67 -12.08 21.83
CA ILE A 517 -17.15 -13.12 20.96
C ILE A 517 -16.22 -14.03 21.77
N ALA A 518 -16.45 -15.33 21.69
CA ALA A 518 -15.52 -16.35 22.17
C ALA A 518 -14.71 -16.91 21.00
N PHE A 519 -13.43 -17.20 21.24
CA PHE A 519 -12.54 -17.81 20.26
C PHE A 519 -11.77 -19.02 20.84
N PRO A 520 -11.57 -20.10 20.08
CA PRO A 520 -11.01 -21.33 20.60
C PRO A 520 -9.48 -21.28 20.50
N ALA A 521 -8.86 -20.58 21.45
CA ALA A 521 -7.41 -20.52 21.65
C ALA A 521 -7.05 -20.72 23.13
N SER A 522 -5.75 -20.69 23.45
CA SER A 522 -5.20 -20.72 24.80
C SER A 522 -3.94 -19.85 24.88
N ALA A 523 -3.24 -19.82 26.02
CA ALA A 523 -2.18 -18.83 26.27
C ALA A 523 -1.07 -18.81 25.20
N THR A 524 -0.67 -19.96 24.67
CA THR A 524 0.42 -20.05 23.67
C THR A 524 -0.06 -20.48 22.29
N SER A 525 -1.27 -21.02 22.15
CA SER A 525 -1.73 -21.61 20.90
C SER A 525 -1.83 -20.64 19.71
N PRO A 526 -2.12 -19.33 19.87
CA PRO A 526 -2.12 -18.40 18.73
C PRO A 526 -0.81 -18.35 17.94
N ALA A 527 0.34 -18.64 18.59
CA ALA A 527 1.62 -18.72 17.91
C ALA A 527 1.70 -19.89 16.90
N ALA A 528 0.81 -20.87 17.01
CA ALA A 528 0.75 -22.06 16.18
C ALA A 528 -0.38 -22.06 15.16
N PHE A 529 -1.09 -20.93 14.96
CA PHE A 529 -2.20 -20.87 14.01
C PHE A 529 -1.77 -21.34 12.62
N ALA A 530 -2.54 -22.28 12.06
CA ALA A 530 -2.51 -22.57 10.64
C ALA A 530 -3.29 -21.49 9.88
N SER A 531 -3.26 -21.51 8.54
CA SER A 531 -3.95 -20.53 7.69
C SER A 531 -5.45 -20.41 7.99
N GLY A 532 -6.12 -21.52 8.33
CA GLY A 532 -7.53 -21.53 8.73
C GLY A 532 -7.77 -20.85 10.07
N GLY A 533 -6.97 -21.18 11.09
CA GLY A 533 -7.07 -20.56 12.42
C GLY A 533 -6.78 -19.07 12.41
N GLY A 534 -5.73 -18.65 11.70
CA GLY A 534 -5.36 -17.23 11.61
C GLY A 534 -6.45 -16.38 10.94
N ALA A 535 -7.08 -16.89 9.88
CA ALA A 535 -8.11 -16.12 9.18
C ALA A 535 -9.47 -16.10 9.92
N LEU A 536 -9.81 -17.15 10.67
CA LEU A 536 -10.96 -17.09 11.59
C LEU A 536 -10.71 -16.08 12.72
N PHE A 537 -9.46 -16.00 13.22
CA PHE A 537 -9.09 -15.02 14.23
C PHE A 537 -9.15 -13.59 13.68
N ASP A 538 -8.63 -13.35 12.47
CA ASP A 538 -8.71 -12.02 11.83
C ASP A 538 -10.16 -11.58 11.61
N ALA A 539 -11.03 -12.49 11.17
CA ALA A 539 -12.44 -12.19 11.03
C ALA A 539 -13.11 -11.90 12.37
N ALA A 540 -12.70 -12.56 13.46
CA ALA A 540 -13.19 -12.25 14.80
C ALA A 540 -12.76 -10.86 15.27
N VAL A 541 -11.52 -10.46 15.01
CA VAL A 541 -11.00 -9.14 15.35
C VAL A 541 -11.68 -8.06 14.51
N GLY A 542 -11.77 -8.24 13.19
CA GLY A 542 -12.41 -7.30 12.27
C GLY A 542 -13.89 -7.12 12.62
N TYR A 543 -14.60 -8.22 12.82
CA TYR A 543 -16.01 -8.17 13.22
C TYR A 543 -16.21 -7.47 14.56
N ALA A 544 -15.35 -7.71 15.55
CA ALA A 544 -15.39 -6.96 16.82
C ALA A 544 -15.12 -5.47 16.61
N ALA A 545 -14.09 -5.11 15.84
CA ALA A 545 -13.70 -3.72 15.60
C ALA A 545 -14.77 -2.91 14.84
N GLU A 546 -15.57 -3.58 14.02
CA GLU A 546 -16.73 -3.00 13.30
C GLU A 546 -18.02 -3.02 14.13
N ASN A 547 -17.90 -3.22 15.46
CA ASN A 547 -19.02 -3.32 16.39
C ASN A 547 -20.03 -4.41 16.04
N CYS A 548 -19.53 -5.50 15.46
CA CYS A 548 -20.32 -6.63 14.98
C CYS A 548 -21.42 -6.22 13.99
N ALA A 549 -21.20 -5.13 13.25
CA ALA A 549 -21.99 -4.83 12.08
C ALA A 549 -21.65 -5.84 10.97
N ALA A 550 -22.68 -6.32 10.24
CA ALA A 550 -22.42 -7.04 9.01
C ALA A 550 -21.83 -6.07 7.96
N PRO A 551 -20.79 -6.47 7.21
CA PRO A 551 -20.24 -5.65 6.13
C PRO A 551 -21.24 -5.43 4.98
#